data_AF-A0A229RFC0-F1
#
_entry.id   AF-A0A229RFC0-F1
#
_cell.length_a   1.000
_cell.length_b   1.000
_cell.length_c   1.000
_cell.angle_alpha   90.00
_cell.angle_beta   90.00
_cell.angle_gamma   90.00
#
_symmetry.space_group_name_H-M   'P 1'
#
loop_
_entity.id
_entity.type
_entity.pdbx_description
1 polymer ?
#
loop_
_entity_poly.entity_id
_entity_poly.type
_entity_poly.pdbx_seq_one_letter_code
_entity_poly.pdbx_strand_id
1 'polypeptide(L)'
;MDNFSYLAQSAFPLVWIVVPAIGATIRARRATSPEERLEIWQRWWAIGAFGCGSLWMTVAFLAFPDVMATAIGFDRTPFMFEIAFANLGLAVMGFRAASASARERITIGLGGGMFLWGAVIGHVYQWFNGDHAPGNTGGVLANDILIPAVMIILAVRSQRLAAAKIAV
;
A
#
# COMPACT_ATOMS: atom_id res chain seq x y z
N MET A 1 16.46 -20.23 -8.67
CA MET A 1 16.77 -18.78 -8.53
C MET A 1 17.88 -18.66 -7.50
N ASP A 2 18.88 -17.81 -7.74
CA ASP A 2 19.93 -17.57 -6.75
C ASP A 2 19.42 -16.70 -5.58
N ASN A 3 20.17 -16.70 -4.46
CA ASN A 3 19.76 -16.00 -3.24
C ASN A 3 19.63 -14.48 -3.44
N PHE A 4 20.49 -13.88 -4.26
CA PHE A 4 20.45 -12.44 -4.49
C PHE A 4 19.19 -12.04 -5.26
N SER A 5 18.89 -12.75 -6.35
CA SER A 5 17.66 -12.56 -7.13
C SER A 5 16.40 -12.77 -6.29
N TYR A 6 16.40 -13.78 -5.42
CA TYR A 6 15.28 -14.02 -4.49
C TYR A 6 15.06 -12.84 -3.55
N LEU A 7 16.13 -12.37 -2.90
CA LEU A 7 16.07 -11.25 -1.95
C LEU A 7 15.65 -9.95 -2.65
N ALA A 8 16.19 -9.68 -3.84
CA ALA A 8 15.86 -8.49 -4.61
C ALA A 8 14.37 -8.48 -4.99
N GLN A 9 13.83 -9.59 -5.51
CA GLN A 9 12.42 -9.68 -5.87
C GLN A 9 11.51 -9.60 -4.63
N SER A 10 11.87 -10.29 -3.55
CA SER A 10 11.11 -10.26 -2.30
C SER A 10 11.12 -8.87 -1.64
N ALA A 11 12.21 -8.12 -1.76
CA ALA A 11 12.34 -6.77 -1.19
C ALA A 11 11.76 -5.67 -2.08
N PHE A 12 11.66 -5.89 -3.40
CA PHE A 12 11.22 -4.88 -4.35
C PHE A 12 9.92 -4.15 -3.95
N PRO A 13 8.86 -4.84 -3.47
CA PRO A 13 7.63 -4.16 -3.06
C PRO A 13 7.83 -3.07 -2.01
N LEU A 14 8.87 -3.17 -1.17
CA LEU A 14 9.17 -2.17 -0.13
C LEU A 14 9.44 -0.77 -0.69
N VAL A 15 9.78 -0.64 -1.98
CA VAL A 15 9.94 0.67 -2.63
C VAL A 15 8.70 1.55 -2.44
N TRP A 16 7.50 0.95 -2.43
CA TRP A 16 6.22 1.64 -2.28
C TRP A 16 5.98 2.17 -0.86
N ILE A 17 6.68 1.67 0.15
CA ILE A 17 6.66 2.25 1.50
C ILE A 17 7.84 3.22 1.69
N VAL A 18 9.03 2.78 1.31
CA VAL A 18 10.28 3.47 1.63
C VAL A 18 10.37 4.80 0.90
N VAL A 19 10.07 4.84 -0.40
CA VAL A 19 10.18 6.08 -1.19
C VAL A 19 9.19 7.15 -0.68
N PRO A 20 7.90 6.85 -0.47
CA PRO A 20 6.98 7.82 0.11
C PRO A 20 7.34 8.25 1.53
N ALA A 21 7.83 7.33 2.37
CA ALA A 21 8.25 7.66 3.73
C ALA A 21 9.46 8.62 3.74
N ILE A 22 10.45 8.39 2.85
CA ILE A 22 11.59 9.30 2.68
C ILE A 22 11.11 10.67 2.19
N GLY A 23 10.27 10.70 1.14
CA GLY A 23 9.71 11.94 0.60
C GLY A 23 8.93 12.74 1.64
N ALA A 24 8.08 12.06 2.41
CA ALA A 24 7.33 12.65 3.52
C ALA A 24 8.27 13.21 4.60
N THR A 25 9.28 12.43 4.99
CA THR A 25 10.27 12.84 6.00
C THR A 25 11.02 14.09 5.58
N ILE A 26 11.52 14.13 4.33
CA ILE A 26 12.25 15.29 3.79
C ILE A 26 11.33 16.51 3.75
N ARG A 27 10.10 16.36 3.23
CA ARG A 27 9.16 17.49 3.10
C ARG A 27 8.67 18.00 4.47
N ALA A 28 8.49 17.10 5.43
CA ALA A 28 8.05 17.41 6.79
C ALA A 28 9.07 18.21 7.61
N ARG A 29 10.36 18.25 7.23
CA ARG A 29 11.37 19.09 7.87
C ARG A 29 11.05 20.58 7.80
N ARG A 30 10.26 20.98 6.80
CA ARG A 30 9.82 22.37 6.59
C ARG A 30 8.45 22.66 7.22
N ALA A 31 7.82 21.67 7.85
CA ALA A 31 6.50 21.84 8.44
C ALA A 31 6.56 22.72 9.69
N THR A 32 5.69 23.72 9.75
CA THR A 32 5.61 24.71 10.84
C THR A 32 4.64 24.30 11.94
N SER A 33 3.81 23.29 11.69
CA SER A 33 2.79 22.80 12.61
C SER A 33 2.63 21.28 12.56
N PRO A 34 2.10 20.65 13.63
CA PRO A 34 1.74 19.23 13.62
C PRO A 34 0.72 18.87 12.53
N GLU A 35 -0.22 19.76 12.21
CA GLU A 35 -1.24 19.57 11.17
C GLU A 35 -0.59 19.51 9.79
N GLU A 36 0.29 20.46 9.48
CA GLU A 36 1.01 20.50 8.22
C GLU A 36 1.86 19.23 8.06
N ARG A 37 2.52 18.80 9.13
CA ARG A 37 3.31 17.56 9.14
C ARG A 37 2.44 16.33 8.85
N LEU A 38 1.30 16.20 9.51
CA LEU A 38 0.37 15.08 9.29
C LEU A 38 -0.19 15.10 7.87
N GLU A 39 -0.56 16.26 7.34
CA GLU A 39 -1.07 16.39 5.97
C GLU A 39 -0.01 16.03 4.92
N ILE A 40 1.25 16.43 5.13
CA ILE A 40 2.37 16.01 4.28
C ILE A 40 2.48 14.48 4.27
N TRP A 41 2.57 13.85 5.44
CA TRP A 41 2.67 12.40 5.54
C TRP A 41 1.47 11.70 4.90
N GLN A 42 0.26 12.19 5.16
CA GLN A 42 -0.96 11.63 4.60
C GLN A 42 -0.96 11.67 3.08
N ARG A 43 -0.56 12.78 2.46
CA ARG A 43 -0.54 12.91 0.99
C ARG A 43 0.53 12.04 0.35
N TRP A 44 1.72 11.99 0.93
CA TRP A 44 2.78 11.10 0.44
C TRP A 44 2.36 9.63 0.53
N TRP A 45 1.73 9.25 1.64
CA TRP A 45 1.24 7.89 1.81
C TRP A 45 0.07 7.57 0.86
N ALA A 46 -0.87 8.49 0.71
CA ALA A 46 -2.03 8.33 -0.16
C ALA A 46 -1.66 8.23 -1.64
N ILE A 47 -0.84 9.17 -2.12
CA ILE A 47 -0.44 9.21 -3.54
C ILE A 47 0.65 8.18 -3.81
N GLY A 48 1.75 8.23 -3.05
CA GLY A 48 2.94 7.45 -3.33
C GLY A 48 2.79 5.98 -2.96
N ALA A 49 2.41 5.70 -1.72
CA ALA A 49 2.35 4.32 -1.24
C ALA A 49 1.11 3.62 -1.77
N PHE A 50 -0.06 4.19 -1.52
CA PHE A 50 -1.31 3.52 -1.85
C PHE A 50 -1.70 3.69 -3.33
N GLY A 51 -1.75 4.92 -3.83
CA GLY A 51 -2.16 5.24 -5.20
C GLY A 51 -1.21 4.65 -6.25
N CYS A 52 0.03 5.12 -6.28
CA CYS A 52 1.03 4.69 -7.25
C CYS A 52 1.42 3.21 -7.09
N GLY A 53 1.50 2.69 -5.85
CA GLY A 53 1.76 1.26 -5.63
C GLY A 53 0.67 0.37 -6.20
N SER A 54 -0.60 0.69 -5.97
CA SER A 54 -1.73 -0.07 -6.54
C SER A 54 -1.85 0.13 -8.05
N LEU A 55 -1.54 1.33 -8.58
CA LEU A 55 -1.51 1.57 -10.02
C LEU A 55 -0.41 0.76 -10.70
N TRP A 56 0.77 0.68 -10.09
CA TRP A 56 1.85 -0.18 -10.57
C TRP A 56 1.39 -1.64 -10.62
N MET A 57 0.65 -2.12 -9.62
CA MET A 57 0.09 -3.47 -9.67
C MET A 57 -0.91 -3.67 -10.78
N THR A 58 -1.82 -2.72 -10.97
CA THR A 58 -2.73 -2.74 -12.12
C THR A 58 -1.97 -2.91 -13.43
N VAL A 59 -0.96 -2.07 -13.66
CA VAL A 59 -0.17 -2.09 -14.90
C VAL A 59 0.61 -3.39 -15.02
N ALA A 60 1.24 -3.87 -13.94
CA ALA A 60 2.05 -5.07 -13.97
C ALA A 60 1.22 -6.32 -14.31
N PHE A 61 0.05 -6.49 -13.68
CA PHE A 61 -0.83 -7.63 -13.96
C PHE A 61 -1.46 -7.58 -15.37
N LEU A 62 -1.72 -6.39 -15.92
CA LEU A 62 -2.26 -6.25 -17.28
C LEU A 62 -1.20 -6.40 -18.38
N ALA A 63 -0.04 -5.76 -18.20
CA ALA A 63 0.99 -5.71 -19.23
C ALA A 63 1.95 -6.91 -19.19
N PHE A 64 2.19 -7.48 -18.01
CA PHE A 64 3.16 -8.57 -17.80
C PHE A 64 2.57 -9.73 -16.97
N PRO A 65 1.43 -10.31 -17.36
CA PRO A 65 0.76 -11.35 -16.56
C PRO A 65 1.63 -12.59 -16.32
N ASP A 66 2.42 -13.05 -17.30
CA ASP A 66 3.28 -14.24 -17.10
C ASP A 66 4.40 -13.98 -16.07
N VAL A 67 4.93 -12.76 -16.06
CA VAL A 67 5.95 -12.33 -15.08
C VAL A 67 5.34 -12.28 -13.69
N MET A 68 4.14 -11.70 -13.56
CA MET A 68 3.45 -11.62 -12.28
C MET A 68 3.08 -13.00 -11.75
N ALA A 69 2.58 -13.90 -12.60
CA ALA A 69 2.21 -15.27 -12.24
C ALA A 69 3.41 -16.02 -11.67
N THR A 70 4.54 -15.96 -12.39
CA THR A 70 5.81 -16.56 -11.96
C THR A 70 6.30 -15.95 -10.64
N ALA A 71 6.24 -14.62 -10.50
CA ALA A 71 6.73 -13.93 -9.32
C ALA A 71 5.94 -14.31 -8.06
N ILE A 72 4.62 -14.44 -8.16
CA ILE A 72 3.75 -14.78 -7.04
C ILE A 72 3.59 -16.28 -6.81
N GLY A 73 4.13 -17.14 -7.68
CA GLY A 73 4.04 -18.60 -7.51
C GLY A 73 2.73 -19.24 -8.01
N PHE A 74 2.00 -18.55 -8.89
CA PHE A 74 0.70 -18.99 -9.40
C PHE A 74 0.76 -19.33 -10.88
N ASP A 75 -0.16 -20.21 -11.33
CA ASP A 75 -0.45 -20.35 -12.74
C ASP A 75 -1.14 -19.10 -13.29
N ARG A 76 -0.92 -18.81 -14.58
CA ARG A 76 -1.65 -17.75 -15.25
C ARG A 76 -3.10 -18.15 -15.45
N THR A 77 -3.99 -17.43 -14.77
CA THR A 77 -5.45 -17.64 -14.83
C THR A 77 -6.19 -16.32 -15.07
N PRO A 78 -7.45 -16.34 -15.53
CA PRO A 78 -8.26 -15.13 -15.70
C PRO A 78 -8.40 -14.29 -14.42
N PHE A 79 -8.27 -14.90 -13.24
CA PHE A 79 -8.32 -14.21 -11.93
C PHE A 79 -7.28 -13.08 -11.82
N MET A 80 -6.15 -13.19 -12.52
CA MET A 80 -5.13 -12.13 -12.55
C MET A 80 -5.66 -10.81 -13.11
N PHE A 81 -6.59 -10.86 -14.06
CA PHE A 81 -7.26 -9.67 -14.58
C PHE A 81 -8.13 -9.01 -13.49
N GLU A 82 -8.82 -9.81 -12.68
CA GLU A 82 -9.60 -9.30 -11.55
C GLU A 82 -8.71 -8.66 -10.48
N ILE A 83 -7.55 -9.26 -10.16
CA ILE A 83 -6.54 -8.67 -9.27
C ILE A 83 -6.10 -7.29 -9.79
N ALA A 84 -5.88 -7.16 -11.11
CA ALA A 84 -5.49 -5.90 -11.71
C ALA A 84 -6.56 -4.81 -11.48
N PHE A 85 -7.82 -5.12 -11.70
CA PHE A 85 -8.92 -4.15 -11.54
C PHE A 85 -9.28 -3.88 -10.07
N ALA A 86 -9.09 -4.85 -9.17
CA ALA A 86 -9.14 -4.61 -7.74
C ALA A 86 -8.10 -3.55 -7.35
N ASN A 87 -6.86 -3.71 -7.80
CA ASN A 87 -5.78 -2.74 -7.59
C ASN A 87 -6.05 -1.39 -8.28
N LEU A 88 -6.71 -1.36 -9.43
CA LEU A 88 -7.13 -0.10 -10.07
C LEU A 88 -8.11 0.67 -9.18
N GLY A 89 -9.08 -0.04 -8.58
CA GLY A 89 -9.98 0.54 -7.59
C GLY A 89 -9.23 1.13 -6.39
N LEU A 90 -8.25 0.39 -5.86
CA LEU A 90 -7.39 0.88 -4.78
C LEU A 90 -6.58 2.12 -5.20
N ALA A 91 -6.04 2.14 -6.41
CA ALA A 91 -5.28 3.27 -6.94
C ALA A 91 -6.12 4.55 -7.00
N VAL A 92 -7.34 4.45 -7.54
CA VAL A 92 -8.30 5.57 -7.60
C VAL A 92 -8.62 6.08 -6.19
N MET A 93 -8.88 5.18 -5.24
CA MET A 93 -9.12 5.58 -3.85
C MET A 93 -7.89 6.22 -3.19
N GLY A 94 -6.68 5.71 -3.46
CA GLY A 94 -5.43 6.28 -2.99
C GLY A 94 -5.21 7.72 -3.48
N PHE A 95 -5.44 7.98 -4.77
CA PHE A 95 -5.36 9.34 -5.30
C PHE A 95 -6.48 10.24 -4.75
N ARG A 96 -7.70 9.73 -4.60
CA ARG A 96 -8.80 10.47 -3.97
C ARG A 96 -8.47 10.86 -2.53
N ALA A 97 -7.78 9.99 -1.78
CA ALA A 97 -7.40 10.23 -0.40
C ALA A 97 -6.47 11.45 -0.22
N ALA A 98 -5.75 11.88 -1.26
CA ALA A 98 -4.85 13.03 -1.20
C ALA A 98 -5.55 14.34 -0.79
N SER A 99 -6.81 14.53 -1.21
CA SER A 99 -7.63 15.70 -0.91
C SER A 99 -8.88 15.37 -0.07
N ALA A 100 -8.97 14.14 0.43
CA ALA A 100 -10.13 13.67 1.20
C ALA A 100 -10.12 14.19 2.65
N SER A 101 -11.30 14.20 3.27
CA SER A 101 -11.43 14.45 4.71
C SER A 101 -10.80 13.31 5.52
N ALA A 102 -10.46 13.58 6.79
CA ALA A 102 -9.95 12.53 7.69
C ALA A 102 -10.90 11.32 7.79
N ARG A 103 -12.22 11.56 7.87
CA ARG A 103 -13.22 10.48 7.92
C ARG A 103 -13.21 9.63 6.65
N GLU A 104 -13.18 10.27 5.48
CA GLU A 104 -13.13 9.58 4.20
C GLU A 104 -11.82 8.80 4.01
N ARG A 105 -10.68 9.35 4.47
CA ARG A 105 -9.39 8.66 4.47
C ARG A 105 -9.40 7.40 5.35
N ILE A 106 -10.11 7.42 6.49
CA ILE A 106 -10.32 6.23 7.32
C ILE A 106 -11.14 5.19 6.54
N THR A 107 -12.25 5.60 5.91
CA THR A 107 -13.07 4.69 5.09
C THR A 107 -12.28 4.06 3.95
N ILE A 108 -11.50 4.87 3.23
CA ILE A 108 -10.60 4.41 2.16
C ILE A 108 -9.56 3.42 2.70
N GLY A 109 -8.94 3.74 3.84
CA GLY A 109 -7.97 2.85 4.48
C GLY A 109 -8.59 1.52 4.92
N LEU A 110 -9.82 1.53 5.46
CA LEU A 110 -10.54 0.30 5.81
C LEU A 110 -10.90 -0.52 4.58
N GLY A 111 -11.39 0.12 3.51
CA GLY A 111 -11.71 -0.55 2.24
C GLY A 111 -10.48 -1.19 1.61
N GLY A 112 -9.36 -0.45 1.53
CA GLY A 112 -8.07 -1.00 1.11
C GLY A 112 -7.57 -2.11 2.02
N GLY A 113 -7.76 -1.97 3.33
CA GLY A 113 -7.41 -2.97 4.33
C GLY A 113 -8.16 -4.29 4.15
N MET A 114 -9.45 -4.29 3.79
CA MET A 114 -10.18 -5.55 3.60
C MET A 114 -9.59 -6.39 2.46
N PHE A 115 -9.14 -5.75 1.38
CA PHE A 115 -8.44 -6.45 0.30
C PHE A 115 -7.03 -6.87 0.72
N LEU A 116 -6.20 -5.92 1.16
CA LEU A 116 -4.78 -6.16 1.42
C LEU A 116 -4.53 -7.03 2.67
N TRP A 117 -5.26 -6.82 3.76
CA TRP A 117 -5.16 -7.71 4.93
C TRP A 117 -5.70 -9.11 4.61
N GLY A 118 -6.72 -9.22 3.76
CA GLY A 118 -7.16 -10.51 3.21
C GLY A 118 -6.04 -11.19 2.41
N ALA A 119 -5.31 -10.43 1.58
CA ALA A 119 -4.16 -10.92 0.84
C ALA A 119 -3.04 -11.42 1.78
N VAL A 120 -2.72 -10.71 2.87
CA VAL A 120 -1.75 -11.18 3.88
C VAL A 120 -2.13 -12.53 4.48
N ILE A 121 -3.40 -12.70 4.84
CA ILE A 121 -3.87 -14.00 5.35
C ILE A 121 -3.67 -15.08 4.27
N GLY A 122 -3.97 -14.76 3.01
CA GLY A 122 -3.70 -15.62 1.86
C GLY A 122 -2.23 -15.98 1.72
N HIS A 123 -1.33 -14.99 1.72
CA HIS A 123 0.12 -15.16 1.64
C HIS A 123 0.64 -16.08 2.75
N VAL A 124 0.24 -15.84 4.00
CA VAL A 124 0.65 -16.67 5.14
C VAL A 124 0.13 -18.10 5.01
N TYR A 125 -1.13 -18.27 4.62
CA TYR A 125 -1.70 -19.59 4.38
C TYR A 125 -0.94 -20.34 3.27
N GLN A 126 -0.69 -19.69 2.14
CA GLN A 126 0.04 -20.27 1.00
C GLN A 126 1.48 -20.63 1.37
N TRP A 127 2.12 -19.78 2.18
CA TRP A 127 3.46 -20.04 2.71
C TRP A 127 3.52 -21.33 3.53
N PHE A 128 2.56 -21.56 4.42
CA PHE A 128 2.47 -22.82 5.16
C PHE A 128 2.12 -24.03 4.27
N ASN A 129 1.60 -23.80 3.07
CA ASN A 129 1.27 -24.83 2.09
C ASN A 129 2.32 -24.97 0.97
N GLY A 130 3.52 -24.42 1.18
CA GLY A 130 4.69 -24.68 0.34
C GLY A 130 4.97 -23.66 -0.76
N ASP A 131 4.18 -22.60 -0.85
CA ASP A 131 4.50 -21.49 -1.76
C ASP A 131 5.43 -20.48 -1.08
N HIS A 132 6.68 -20.47 -1.55
CA HIS A 132 7.71 -19.56 -1.07
C HIS A 132 8.20 -18.61 -2.17
N ALA A 133 7.42 -18.41 -3.23
CA ALA A 133 7.77 -17.55 -4.35
C ALA A 133 8.03 -16.11 -3.88
N PRO A 134 9.05 -15.41 -4.41
CA PRO A 134 9.49 -14.12 -3.87
C PRO A 134 8.41 -13.04 -3.88
N GLY A 135 7.50 -13.04 -4.86
CA GLY A 135 6.37 -12.12 -4.93
C GLY A 135 5.20 -12.50 -4.01
N ASN A 136 5.28 -13.65 -3.33
CA ASN A 136 4.32 -14.12 -2.33
C ASN A 136 4.85 -13.99 -0.88
N THR A 137 6.09 -13.53 -0.71
CA THR A 137 6.76 -13.37 0.58
C THR A 137 7.49 -12.03 0.69
N GLY A 138 7.97 -11.69 1.89
CA GLY A 138 8.79 -10.52 2.13
C GLY A 138 8.01 -9.21 2.05
N GLY A 139 8.43 -8.32 1.16
CA GLY A 139 7.99 -6.94 1.09
C GLY A 139 6.50 -6.77 0.80
N VAL A 140 5.87 -7.72 0.10
CA VAL A 140 4.43 -7.66 -0.17
C VAL A 140 3.61 -7.74 1.13
N LEU A 141 4.00 -8.60 2.09
CA LEU A 141 3.32 -8.69 3.39
C LEU A 141 3.43 -7.36 4.16
N ALA A 142 4.58 -6.70 4.07
CA ALA A 142 4.78 -5.41 4.71
C ALA A 142 3.89 -4.33 4.07
N ASN A 143 3.79 -4.30 2.74
CA ASN A 143 2.89 -3.38 2.02
C ASN A 143 1.45 -3.58 2.43
N ASP A 144 1.00 -4.82 2.40
CA ASP A 144 -0.40 -5.15 2.62
C ASP A 144 -0.86 -4.82 4.04
N ILE A 145 0.00 -4.99 5.04
CA ILE A 145 -0.27 -4.59 6.41
C ILE A 145 -0.18 -3.07 6.57
N LEU A 146 0.97 -2.49 6.19
CA LEU A 146 1.34 -1.14 6.59
C LEU A 146 0.63 -0.07 5.78
N ILE A 147 0.37 -0.27 4.49
CA ILE A 147 -0.25 0.76 3.65
C ILE A 147 -1.64 1.15 4.19
N PRO A 148 -2.59 0.21 4.41
CA PRO A 148 -3.87 0.54 5.03
C PRO A 148 -3.75 1.05 6.46
N ALA A 149 -2.93 0.38 7.28
CA ALA A 149 -2.81 0.71 8.70
C ALA A 149 -2.27 2.13 8.92
N VAL A 150 -1.22 2.53 8.20
CA VAL A 150 -0.65 3.87 8.29
C VAL A 150 -1.62 4.92 7.73
N MET A 151 -2.33 4.63 6.63
CA MET A 151 -3.38 5.51 6.10
C MET A 151 -4.43 5.83 7.18
N ILE A 152 -4.91 4.80 7.87
CA ILE A 152 -5.91 4.93 8.95
C ILE A 152 -5.33 5.70 10.14
N ILE A 153 -4.12 5.34 10.60
CA ILE A 153 -3.49 5.96 11.77
C ILE A 153 -3.27 7.46 11.55
N LEU A 154 -2.77 7.86 10.39
CA LEU A 154 -2.56 9.27 10.05
C LEU A 154 -3.90 10.03 10.01
N ALA A 155 -4.93 9.43 9.43
CA ALA A 155 -6.25 10.05 9.33
C ALA A 155 -6.94 10.21 10.69
N VAL A 156 -6.85 9.18 11.55
CA VAL A 156 -7.35 9.25 12.94
C VAL A 156 -6.62 10.33 13.75
N ARG A 157 -5.30 10.45 13.59
CA ARG A 157 -4.52 11.52 14.24
C ARG A 157 -4.94 12.90 13.77
N SER A 158 -5.14 13.08 12.45
CA SER A 158 -5.66 14.33 11.88
C SER A 158 -7.04 14.69 12.44
N GLN A 159 -7.95 13.72 12.55
CA GLN A 159 -9.28 13.93 13.12
C GLN A 159 -9.23 14.37 14.58
N ARG A 160 -8.40 13.71 15.42
CA ARG A 160 -8.26 14.04 16.83
C ARG A 160 -7.68 15.43 17.05
N LEU A 161 -6.69 15.81 16.24
CA LEU A 161 -6.06 17.13 16.31
C LEU A 161 -7.04 18.26 15.96
N ALA A 162 -7.91 18.04 14.96
CA ALA A 162 -8.96 18.98 14.61
C ALA A 162 -10.00 19.12 15.74
N ALA A 163 -10.42 18.01 16.36
CA ALA A 163 -11.38 18.04 17.48
C ALA A 163 -10.84 18.77 18.71
N ALA A 164 -9.56 18.59 19.05
CA ALA A 164 -8.93 19.25 20.19
C ALA A 164 -8.93 20.78 20.07
N LYS A 165 -8.85 21.33 18.85
CA LYS A 165 -8.91 22.79 18.62
C LYS A 165 -10.30 23.40 18.82
N ILE A 166 -11.36 22.61 18.65
CA ILE A 166 -12.74 23.08 18.85
C ILE A 166 -13.08 23.14 20.35
N ALA A 167 -12.37 22.37 21.18
CA ALA A 167 -12.59 22.27 22.61
C ALA A 167 -11.81 23.31 23.45
N VAL A 168 -10.98 24.14 22.82
CA VAL A 168 -10.19 25.22 23.45
C VAL A 168 -10.76 26.57 23.01
#